data_AF-A0A8S8XJW3-F1
#
_entry.id   AF-A0A8S8XJW3-F1
#
_cell.length_a   1.000
_cell.length_b   1.000
_cell.length_c   1.000
_cell.angle_alpha   90.00
_cell.angle_beta   90.00
_cell.angle_gamma   90.00
#
_symmetry.space_group_name_H-M   'P 1'
#
loop_
_entity.id
_entity.type
_entity.pdbx_description
1 polymer ?
#
loop_
_entity_poly.entity_id
_entity_poly.type
_entity_poly.pdbx_seq_one_letter_code
_entity_poly.pdbx_strand_id
1 'polypeptide(L)' 'MAEMYQVLSPLFGFIMLAYVGYCFAKEGTHSRGYGWQTKEEAPKTFIINQTLYTIFAVILLVSPLVTSILKE' A
#
# COMPACT_ATOMS: atom_id res chain seq x y z
N MET A 1 -15.51 16.32 6.73
CA MET A 1 -14.24 16.01 6.01
C MET A 1 -13.18 15.39 6.92
N ALA A 2 -12.92 15.94 8.12
CA ALA A 2 -11.90 15.40 9.04
C ALA A 2 -12.18 13.97 9.54
N GLU A 3 -13.41 13.69 10.00
CA GLU A 3 -13.75 12.34 10.50
C GLU A 3 -13.66 11.26 9.43
N MET A 4 -14.14 11.58 8.22
CA MET A 4 -14.03 10.67 7.07
C MET A 4 -12.56 10.33 6.77
N TYR A 5 -11.65 11.30 6.86
CA TYR A 5 -10.22 11.06 6.67
C TYR A 5 -9.62 10.16 7.77
N GLN A 6 -10.01 10.37 9.04
CA GLN A 6 -9.55 9.56 10.18
C GLN A 6 -9.93 8.07 10.06
N VAL A 7 -11.03 7.77 9.39
CA VAL A 7 -11.50 6.38 9.20
C VAL A 7 -11.04 5.79 7.87
N LEU A 8 -11.19 6.54 6.77
CA LEU A 8 -10.89 6.01 5.43
C LEU A 8 -9.40 5.82 5.19
N SER A 9 -8.56 6.73 5.66
CA SER A 9 -7.10 6.63 5.47
C SER A 9 -6.52 5.31 6.03
N PRO A 10 -6.76 4.94 7.31
CA PRO A 10 -6.21 3.68 7.82
C PRO A 10 -6.86 2.45 7.17
N LEU A 11 -8.16 2.52 6.82
CA LEU A 11 -8.82 1.44 6.07
C LEU A 11 -8.10 1.15 4.74
N PHE A 12 -7.81 2.18 3.95
CA PHE A 12 -7.05 2.02 2.70
C PHE A 12 -5.62 1.55 2.96
N GLY A 13 -4.98 2.01 4.04
CA GLY A 13 -3.67 1.52 4.47
C GLY A 13 -3.67 0.01 4.71
N PHE A 14 -4.65 -0.52 5.45
CA PHE A 14 -4.76 -1.96 5.70
C PHE A 14 -5.06 -2.77 4.44
N ILE A 15 -5.94 -2.26 3.55
CA ILE A 15 -6.21 -2.92 2.26
C ILE A 15 -4.94 -2.99 1.40
N MET A 16 -4.14 -1.92 1.37
CA MET A 16 -2.87 -1.94 0.65
C MET A 16 -1.87 -2.93 1.25
N LEU A 17 -1.74 -3.02 2.59
CA LEU A 17 -0.89 -4.03 3.23
C LEU A 17 -1.39 -5.46 2.97
N ALA A 18 -2.71 -5.68 2.97
CA ALA A 18 -3.27 -6.98 2.61
C ALA A 18 -2.92 -7.36 1.16
N TYR A 19 -2.98 -6.39 0.24
CA TYR A 19 -2.58 -6.60 -1.14
C TYR A 19 -1.07 -6.85 -1.28
N VAL A 20 -0.24 -6.16 -0.50
CA VAL A 20 1.19 -6.46 -0.37
C VAL A 20 1.43 -7.91 0.05
N GLY A 21 0.75 -8.36 1.10
CA GLY A 21 0.83 -9.74 1.56
C GLY A 21 0.37 -10.75 0.50
N TYR A 22 -0.71 -10.43 -0.23
CA TYR A 22 -1.19 -11.24 -1.34
C TYR A 22 -0.15 -11.37 -2.47
N CYS A 23 0.47 -10.28 -2.89
CA CYS A 23 1.50 -10.26 -3.92
C CYS A 23 2.73 -11.10 -3.52
N PHE A 24 3.16 -11.04 -2.26
CA PHE A 24 4.21 -11.92 -1.75
C PHE A 24 3.78 -13.39 -1.74
N ALA A 25 2.56 -13.71 -1.28
CA ALA A 25 2.05 -15.07 -1.22
C ALA A 25 1.85 -15.71 -2.60
N LYS A 26 1.59 -14.89 -3.63
CA LYS A 26 1.42 -15.33 -5.02
C LYS A 26 2.65 -15.12 -5.89
N GLU A 27 3.74 -14.63 -5.30
CA GLU A 27 4.99 -14.28 -5.98
C GLU A 27 4.77 -13.52 -7.30
N GLY A 28 3.89 -12.51 -7.28
CA GLY A 28 3.55 -11.74 -8.47
C GLY A 28 3.06 -10.34 -8.16
N THR A 29 3.04 -9.49 -9.18
CA THR A 29 2.61 -8.09 -9.10
C THR A 29 1.80 -7.71 -10.34
N HIS A 30 0.92 -6.73 -10.20
CA HIS A 30 0.37 -6.04 -11.37
C HIS A 30 1.38 -5.04 -11.95
N SER A 31 1.59 -5.13 -13.26
CA SER A 31 2.39 -4.22 -14.08
C SER A 31 1.50 -3.49 -15.08
N ARG A 32 1.69 -2.18 -15.20
CA ARG A 32 0.94 -1.36 -16.16
C ARG A 32 1.24 -1.82 -17.58
N GLY A 33 0.19 -2.11 -18.35
CA GLY A 33 0.29 -2.54 -19.76
C GLY A 33 0.51 -4.06 -19.96
N TYR A 34 0.85 -4.80 -18.90
CA TYR A 34 1.13 -6.25 -18.99
C TYR A 34 0.21 -7.10 -18.10
N GLY A 35 -0.52 -6.48 -17.15
CA GLY A 35 -1.41 -7.20 -16.25
C GLY A 35 -0.66 -7.82 -15.08
N TRP A 36 -1.11 -8.99 -14.60
CA TRP A 36 -0.40 -9.73 -13.55
C TRP A 36 0.85 -10.40 -14.13
N GLN A 37 1.99 -10.17 -13.50
CA GLN A 37 3.27 -10.79 -13.83
C GLN A 37 3.84 -11.47 -12.60
N THR A 38 4.54 -12.59 -12.80
CA THR A 38 5.26 -13.23 -11.71
C THR A 38 6.52 -12.45 -11.35
N LYS A 39 7.06 -12.73 -10.16
CA LYS A 39 8.35 -12.21 -9.70
C LYS A 39 9.50 -12.64 -10.61
N GLU A 40 9.39 -13.79 -11.28
CA GLU A 40 10.40 -14.25 -12.24
C GLU A 40 10.35 -13.46 -13.55
N GLU A 41 9.15 -13.14 -14.04
CA GLU A 41 8.94 -12.35 -15.26
C GLU A 41 9.36 -10.88 -15.08
N ALA A 42 9.08 -10.29 -13.92
CA ALA A 42 9.31 -8.86 -13.66
C ALA A 42 9.90 -8.60 -12.25
N PRO A 43 11.10 -9.12 -11.93
CA PRO A 43 11.64 -9.07 -10.57
C PRO A 43 11.89 -7.65 -10.05
N LYS A 44 12.35 -6.75 -10.93
CA LYS A 44 12.57 -5.34 -10.56
C LYS A 44 11.24 -4.64 -10.26
N THR A 45 10.25 -4.82 -11.13
CA THR A 45 8.92 -4.23 -10.95
C THR A 45 8.24 -4.75 -9.69
N PHE A 46 8.37 -6.06 -9.42
CA PHE A 46 7.87 -6.67 -8.19
C PHE A 46 8.44 -5.98 -6.96
N ILE A 47 9.77 -5.86 -6.84
CA ILE A 47 10.43 -5.24 -5.68
C ILE A 47 10.05 -3.76 -5.56
N ILE A 48 10.05 -3.00 -6.66
CA ILE A 48 9.71 -1.57 -6.66
C ILE A 48 8.27 -1.36 -6.20
N ASN A 49 7.31 -2.05 -6.82
CA ASN A 49 5.90 -1.93 -6.46
C ASN A 49 5.67 -2.33 -5.01
N GLN A 50 6.30 -3.42 -4.58
CA GLN A 50 6.08 -3.93 -3.24
C GLN A 50 6.61 -2.98 -2.16
N THR A 51 7.74 -2.35 -2.43
CA THR A 51 8.33 -1.31 -1.58
C THR A 51 7.44 -0.06 -1.54
N LEU A 52 7.00 0.43 -2.70
CA LEU A 52 6.15 1.63 -2.79
C LEU A 52 4.79 1.42 -2.10
N TYR A 53 4.13 0.28 -2.32
CA TYR A 53 2.86 -0.02 -1.68
C TYR A 53 2.99 -0.10 -0.16
N THR A 54 4.10 -0.66 0.34
CA THR A 54 4.38 -0.71 1.78
C THR A 54 4.57 0.70 2.35
N ILE A 55 5.37 1.55 1.69
CA ILE A 55 5.58 2.94 2.11
C ILE A 55 4.26 3.71 2.13
N PHE A 56 3.46 3.62 1.07
CA PHE A 56 2.17 4.31 1.01
C PHE A 56 1.19 3.82 2.06
N ALA A 57 1.15 2.51 2.32
CA ALA A 57 0.29 1.98 3.35
C ALA A 57 0.68 2.48 4.75
N VAL A 58 1.98 2.55 5.06
CA VAL A 58 2.48 3.14 6.32
C VAL A 58 2.09 4.61 6.43
N ILE A 59 2.25 5.40 5.37
CA ILE A 59 1.82 6.81 5.36
C ILE A 59 0.32 6.93 5.63
N LEU A 60 -0.51 6.08 5.01
CA LEU A 60 -1.97 6.09 5.20
C LEU A 60 -2.39 5.70 6.62
N LEU A 61 -1.62 4.84 7.29
CA LEU A 61 -1.86 4.46 8.68
C LEU A 61 -1.39 5.51 9.70
N VAL A 62 -0.25 6.17 9.43
CA VAL A 62 0.39 7.09 10.37
C VAL A 62 -0.12 8.53 10.21
N SER A 63 -0.48 8.95 9.01
CA SER A 63 -0.88 10.34 8.75
C SER A 63 -2.08 10.83 9.58
N PRO A 64 -3.14 10.03 9.84
CA PRO A 64 -4.25 10.45 10.68
C PRO A 64 -3.80 10.72 12.13
N LEU A 65 -2.92 9.87 12.68
CA LEU A 65 -2.34 10.04 14.02
C LEU A 65 -1.52 11.32 14.11
N VAL A 66 -0.62 11.55 13.14
CA VAL A 66 0.20 12.77 13.09
C VAL A 66 -0.68 14.02 13.01
N THR A 67 -1.71 14.01 12.16
CA THR A 67 -2.64 15.14 12.07
C THR A 67 -3.49 15.35 13.31
N SER A 68 -3.75 14.30 14.10
CA SER A 68 -4.42 14.44 15.40
C SER A 68 -3.53 15.17 16.39
N ILE A 69 -2.26 14.74 16.50
CA ILE A 69 -1.28 15.33 17.42
C ILE A 69 -0.99 16.80 17.08
N LEU A 70 -0.87 17.14 15.79
CA LEU A 70 -0.57 18.51 15.35
C LEU A 70 -1.75 19.48 15.45
N LYS A 71 -2.97 18.98 15.71
CA LYS A 71 -4.17 19.80 15.89
C LYS A 71 -4.51 20.07 17.36
N GLU A 72 -3.85 19.36 18.28
CA GLU A 72 -3.83 19.68 19.72
C GLU A 72 -2.89 20.86 19.98
#